data_AF-A0A5J5C130-F1
#
_entry.id   AF-A0A5J5C130-F1
#
_cell.length_a   1.000
_cell.length_b   1.000
_cell.length_c   1.000
_cell.angle_alpha   90.00
_cell.angle_beta   90.00
_cell.angle_gamma   90.00
#
_symmetry.space_group_name_H-M   'P 1'
#
loop_
_entity.id
_entity.type
_entity.pdbx_description
1 polymer ?
#
loop_
_entity_poly.entity_id
_entity_poly.type
_entity_poly.pdbx_seq_one_letter_code
_entity_poly.pdbx_strand_id
1 'polypeptide(L)'
;MPTRTWKSSDVPLLPYAQWVFLSRNISKLLYWLQLASATACVVLSLMKLIKHNYGEVAKGETDKRNRRSALNIFYALALAEATLFLLEKAYWEWKVIVCKVLEQVNQECELGPSGMISIKRFFYDAYSRCVEGSIFDGLQMDMVSFAMDLLASNSPDEQLIGVQILRTFAKSERYSEDTLQKIGTTFLVMDRLVEMLNWKDPQEEEIRESAAEILSELAGKKQNSLRVAGIPGAMESISSLLHNNRSSSGAADEICENNIVCDHENYGFWTFNHLGLLILKKLARDHDNCDFNSETISASGEDAGKHDRHHWQTAPKGDF
;
A
#
# COMPACT_ATOMS: atom_id res chain seq x y z
N MET A 1 47.74 42.90 -24.26
CA MET A 1 48.26 41.81 -23.40
C MET A 1 47.51 40.54 -23.76
N PRO A 2 48.15 39.53 -24.40
CA PRO A 2 47.46 38.29 -24.75
C PRO A 2 47.48 37.33 -23.56
N THR A 3 46.31 36.95 -23.08
CA THR A 3 46.13 35.96 -22.01
C THR A 3 46.39 34.57 -22.58
N ARG A 4 47.54 33.97 -22.24
CA ARG A 4 47.84 32.56 -22.51
C ARG A 4 46.86 31.68 -21.73
N THR A 5 45.88 31.10 -22.41
CA THR A 5 45.09 29.99 -21.89
C THR A 5 45.76 28.68 -22.26
N TRP A 6 46.15 27.92 -21.24
CA TRP A 6 46.66 26.57 -21.41
C TRP A 6 45.52 25.64 -21.82
N LYS A 7 45.58 25.08 -23.03
CA LYS A 7 44.81 23.88 -23.38
C LYS A 7 45.50 22.70 -22.70
N SER A 8 44.82 22.09 -21.73
CA SER A 8 45.19 20.75 -21.25
C SER A 8 45.04 19.79 -22.42
N SER A 9 46.15 19.28 -22.94
CA SER A 9 46.13 18.24 -23.96
C SER A 9 45.58 16.95 -23.34
N ASP A 10 44.35 16.60 -23.72
CA ASP A 10 43.86 15.22 -23.64
C ASP A 10 44.66 14.37 -24.63
N VAL A 11 45.77 13.79 -24.17
CA VAL A 11 46.40 12.68 -24.88
C VAL A 11 46.10 11.41 -24.08
N PRO A 12 45.16 10.56 -24.54
CA PRO A 12 44.94 9.26 -23.92
C PRO A 12 46.16 8.38 -24.22
N LEU A 13 47.01 8.18 -23.19
CA LEU A 13 48.25 7.42 -23.28
C LEU A 13 48.07 5.93 -23.59
N LEU A 14 46.84 5.38 -23.54
CA LEU A 14 46.56 3.98 -23.84
C LEU A 14 45.17 3.80 -24.48
N PRO A 15 45.07 3.25 -25.71
CA PRO A 15 43.79 3.10 -26.43
C PRO A 15 42.83 2.07 -25.81
N TYR A 16 43.30 1.23 -24.88
CA TYR A 16 42.49 0.20 -24.22
C TYR A 16 41.91 0.63 -22.87
N ALA A 17 42.37 1.76 -22.32
CA ALA A 17 42.05 2.14 -20.96
C ALA A 17 40.65 2.78 -20.83
N GLN A 18 40.09 3.30 -21.92
CA GLN A 18 38.79 3.99 -21.91
C GLN A 18 37.61 3.03 -21.60
N TRP A 19 37.74 1.73 -21.88
CA TRP A 19 36.77 0.70 -21.49
C TRP A 19 36.83 0.36 -19.98
N VAL A 20 38.03 0.44 -19.40
CA VAL A 20 38.29 0.17 -17.99
C VAL A 20 37.95 1.38 -17.12
N PHE A 21 38.15 2.62 -17.62
CA PHE A 21 37.91 3.85 -16.86
C PHE A 21 36.47 4.32 -16.76
N LEU A 22 35.51 3.56 -17.29
CA LEU A 22 34.12 3.73 -16.90
C LEU A 22 34.04 3.29 -15.43
N SER A 23 34.03 4.23 -14.48
CA SER A 23 34.09 4.01 -13.03
C SER A 23 33.17 2.88 -12.52
N ARG A 24 32.07 2.66 -13.23
CA ARG A 24 31.08 1.58 -13.00
C ARG A 24 31.59 0.16 -13.30
N ASN A 25 32.59 -0.01 -14.15
CA ASN A 25 33.21 -1.29 -14.50
C ASN A 25 34.29 -1.69 -13.49
N ILE A 26 35.08 -0.73 -13.01
CA ILE A 26 36.12 -0.96 -11.98
C ILE A 26 35.47 -1.40 -10.66
N SER A 27 34.38 -0.73 -10.25
CA SER A 27 33.68 -1.08 -9.01
C SER A 27 33.09 -2.50 -9.05
N LYS A 28 32.51 -2.89 -10.19
CA LYS A 28 32.03 -4.28 -10.40
C LYS A 28 33.16 -5.28 -10.34
N LEU A 29 34.29 -5.01 -11.00
CA LEU A 29 35.44 -5.92 -11.01
C LEU A 29 36.01 -6.13 -9.59
N LEU A 30 36.16 -5.04 -8.83
CA LEU A 30 36.60 -5.11 -7.43
C LEU A 30 35.62 -5.89 -6.56
N TYR A 31 34.31 -5.75 -6.78
CA TYR A 31 33.29 -6.53 -6.06
C TYR A 31 33.40 -8.03 -6.35
N TRP A 32 33.52 -8.42 -7.62
CA TRP A 32 33.69 -9.83 -8.00
C TRP A 32 34.99 -10.42 -7.45
N LEU A 33 36.07 -9.64 -7.45
CA LEU A 33 37.35 -10.05 -6.89
C LEU A 33 37.26 -10.24 -5.36
N GLN A 34 36.58 -9.33 -4.66
CA GLN A 34 36.34 -9.45 -3.22
C GLN A 34 35.52 -10.70 -2.90
N LEU A 35 34.46 -10.97 -3.67
CA LEU A 35 33.63 -12.16 -3.50
C LEU A 35 34.42 -13.45 -3.76
N ALA A 36 35.23 -13.49 -4.82
CA ALA A 36 36.11 -14.62 -5.13
C ALA A 36 37.19 -14.86 -4.06
N SER A 37 37.76 -13.77 -3.51
CA SER A 37 38.76 -13.85 -2.44
C SER A 37 38.15 -14.40 -1.15
N ALA A 38 36.99 -13.87 -0.72
CA ALA A 38 36.30 -14.31 0.49
C ALA A 38 35.87 -15.78 0.38
N THR A 39 35.33 -16.20 -0.77
CA THR A 39 34.97 -17.61 -1.02
C THR A 39 36.20 -18.53 -1.01
N ALA A 40 37.30 -18.14 -1.66
CA ALA A 40 38.55 -18.89 -1.59
C ALA A 40 39.10 -18.98 -0.16
N CYS A 41 39.03 -17.91 0.63
CA CYS A 41 39.43 -17.89 2.03
C CYS A 41 38.61 -18.86 2.89
N VAL A 42 37.27 -18.88 2.72
CA VAL A 42 36.38 -19.85 3.38
C VAL A 42 36.78 -21.29 3.03
N VAL A 43 36.96 -21.59 1.73
CA VAL A 43 37.31 -22.93 1.26
C VAL A 43 38.67 -23.37 1.79
N LEU A 44 39.69 -22.52 1.72
CA LEU A 44 41.04 -22.83 2.18
C LEU A 44 41.10 -22.98 3.69
N SER A 45 40.44 -22.09 4.44
CA SER A 45 40.41 -22.15 5.90
C SER A 45 39.68 -23.39 6.39
N LEU A 46 38.53 -23.73 5.78
CA LEU A 46 37.79 -24.94 6.08
C LEU A 46 38.59 -26.20 5.73
N MET A 47 39.22 -26.24 4.55
CA MET A 47 40.07 -27.36 4.15
C MET A 47 41.25 -27.57 5.11
N LYS A 48 41.89 -26.49 5.55
CA LYS A 48 43.01 -26.52 6.50
C LYS A 48 42.57 -26.96 7.89
N LEU A 49 41.39 -26.53 8.34
CA LEU A 49 40.83 -26.92 9.63
C LEU A 49 40.42 -28.40 9.67
N ILE A 50 39.86 -28.93 8.57
CA ILE A 50 39.45 -30.35 8.46
C ILE A 50 40.67 -31.27 8.30
N LYS A 51 41.58 -30.95 7.38
CA LYS A 51 42.71 -31.84 7.07
C LYS A 51 43.84 -31.76 8.11
N HIS A 52 43.86 -30.75 8.97
CA HIS A 52 44.94 -30.45 9.93
C HIS A 52 46.38 -30.52 9.34
N ASN A 53 46.51 -30.39 8.01
CA ASN A 53 47.77 -30.52 7.30
C ASN A 53 48.46 -29.15 7.25
N TYR A 54 49.16 -28.84 8.33
CA TYR A 54 49.86 -27.58 8.56
C TYR A 54 51.33 -27.55 8.06
N GLY A 55 51.77 -28.59 7.33
CA GLY A 55 53.14 -28.71 6.84
C GLY A 55 54.11 -29.27 7.89
N GLU A 56 55.15 -29.97 7.42
CA GLU A 56 56.15 -30.63 8.27
C GLU A 56 57.33 -29.66 8.53
N VAL A 57 57.63 -29.38 9.80
CA VAL A 57 58.73 -28.46 10.19
C VAL A 57 59.44 -28.99 11.45
N ALA A 58 60.77 -28.76 11.50
CA ALA A 58 61.75 -29.29 12.46
C ALA A 58 61.40 -29.11 13.96
N LYS A 59 61.97 -30.00 14.79
CA LYS A 59 61.42 -30.50 16.07
C LYS A 59 61.68 -29.63 17.32
N GLY A 60 60.59 -29.39 18.07
CA GLY A 60 60.52 -29.33 19.54
C GLY A 60 59.09 -29.73 19.99
N GLU A 61 58.91 -30.63 20.95
CA GLU A 61 57.58 -31.23 21.27
C GLU A 61 56.55 -30.22 21.81
N THR A 62 57.00 -29.27 22.64
CA THR A 62 56.16 -28.20 23.20
C THR A 62 55.78 -27.15 22.15
N ASP A 63 56.68 -26.84 21.21
CA ASP A 63 56.45 -25.92 20.11
C ASP A 63 55.40 -26.46 19.12
N LYS A 64 55.44 -27.77 18.83
CA LYS A 64 54.47 -28.42 17.93
C LYS A 64 53.01 -28.32 18.39
N ARG A 65 52.74 -28.52 19.69
CA ARG A 65 51.38 -28.48 20.24
C ARG A 65 50.83 -27.05 20.28
N ASN A 66 51.62 -26.09 20.76
CA ASN A 66 51.21 -24.68 20.81
C ASN A 66 50.99 -24.11 19.40
N ARG A 67 51.85 -24.48 18.44
CA ARG A 67 51.71 -24.07 17.04
C ARG A 67 50.45 -24.63 16.38
N ARG A 68 50.11 -25.90 16.63
CA ARG A 68 48.87 -26.51 16.09
C ARG A 68 47.63 -25.79 16.63
N SER A 69 47.59 -25.50 17.93
CA SER A 69 46.49 -24.70 18.51
C SER A 69 46.43 -23.29 17.93
N ALA A 70 47.58 -22.61 17.78
CA ALA A 70 47.63 -21.27 17.20
C ALA A 70 47.12 -21.24 15.75
N LEU A 71 47.53 -22.22 14.92
CA LEU A 71 47.07 -22.33 13.54
C LEU A 71 45.57 -22.66 13.45
N ASN A 72 45.05 -23.54 14.32
CA ASN A 72 43.61 -23.81 14.40
C ASN A 72 42.83 -22.51 14.70
N ILE A 73 43.27 -21.72 15.67
CA ILE A 73 42.63 -20.44 16.02
C ILE A 73 42.71 -19.45 14.85
N PHE A 74 43.88 -19.35 14.21
CA PHE A 74 44.07 -18.46 13.06
C PHE A 74 43.13 -18.80 11.89
N TYR A 75 43.04 -20.07 11.49
CA TYR A 75 42.14 -20.48 10.41
C TYR A 75 40.67 -20.40 10.80
N ALA A 76 40.32 -20.65 12.07
CA ALA A 76 38.96 -20.45 12.55
C ALA A 76 38.56 -18.96 12.52
N LEU A 77 39.46 -18.06 12.91
CA LEU A 77 39.23 -16.61 12.82
C LEU A 77 39.10 -16.14 11.38
N ALA A 78 40.00 -16.59 10.49
CA ALA A 78 39.95 -16.28 9.06
C ALA A 78 38.66 -16.80 8.40
N LEU A 79 38.21 -18.00 8.79
CA LEU A 79 36.93 -18.56 8.37
C LEU A 79 35.77 -17.68 8.85
N ALA A 80 35.74 -17.32 10.14
CA ALA A 80 34.69 -16.49 10.72
C ALA A 80 34.60 -15.12 10.01
N GLU A 81 35.73 -14.44 9.83
CA GLU A 81 35.81 -13.15 9.14
C GLU A 81 35.29 -13.24 7.70
N ALA A 82 35.76 -14.24 6.94
CA ALA A 82 35.33 -14.41 5.56
C ALA A 82 33.84 -14.77 5.44
N THR A 83 33.31 -15.58 6.38
CA THR A 83 31.87 -15.89 6.41
C THR A 83 31.01 -14.70 6.78
N LEU A 84 31.43 -13.86 7.75
CA LEU A 84 30.72 -12.64 8.12
C LEU A 84 30.70 -11.65 6.95
N PHE A 85 31.81 -11.50 6.24
CA PHE A 85 31.86 -10.66 5.04
C PHE A 85 30.87 -11.12 3.97
N LEU A 86 30.80 -12.43 3.68
CA LEU A 86 29.84 -12.99 2.73
C LEU A 86 28.39 -12.82 3.21
N LEU A 87 28.14 -13.02 4.50
CA LEU A 87 26.81 -12.86 5.10
C LEU A 87 26.33 -11.41 5.00
N GLU A 88 27.20 -10.45 5.27
CA GLU A 88 26.91 -9.02 5.12
C GLU A 88 26.55 -8.67 3.67
N LYS A 89 27.33 -9.14 2.70
CA LYS A 89 27.03 -8.92 1.27
C LYS A 89 25.71 -9.58 0.86
N ALA A 90 25.48 -10.83 1.27
CA ALA A 90 24.25 -11.55 0.97
C ALA A 90 23.03 -10.86 1.59
N TYR A 91 23.13 -10.41 2.85
CA TYR A 91 22.08 -9.67 3.53
C TYR A 91 21.78 -8.33 2.83
N TRP A 92 22.83 -7.63 2.38
CA TRP A 92 22.66 -6.38 1.65
C TRP A 92 21.96 -6.57 0.29
N GLU A 93 22.39 -7.56 -0.49
CA GLU A 93 21.74 -7.92 -1.76
C GLU A 93 20.27 -8.35 -1.53
N TRP A 94 20.04 -9.20 -0.53
CA TRP A 94 18.69 -9.61 -0.13
C TRP A 94 17.81 -8.40 0.19
N LYS A 95 18.32 -7.47 1.02
CA LYS A 95 17.60 -6.25 1.39
C LYS A 95 17.28 -5.38 0.17
N VAL A 96 18.22 -5.25 -0.78
CA VAL A 96 18.00 -4.50 -2.03
C VAL A 96 16.93 -5.16 -2.89
N ILE A 97 16.96 -6.50 -3.02
CA ILE A 97 15.95 -7.25 -3.76
C ILE A 97 14.57 -7.04 -3.13
N VAL A 98 14.45 -7.20 -1.81
CA VAL A 98 13.20 -6.98 -1.07
C VAL A 98 12.71 -5.55 -1.28
N CYS A 99 13.56 -4.53 -1.13
CA CYS A 99 13.17 -3.14 -1.39
C CYS A 99 12.66 -2.93 -2.83
N LYS A 100 13.28 -3.54 -3.83
CA LYS A 100 12.83 -3.45 -5.23
C LYS A 100 11.47 -4.12 -5.44
N VAL A 101 11.25 -5.29 -4.81
CA VAL A 101 9.95 -5.97 -4.87
C VAL A 101 8.87 -5.11 -4.23
N LEU A 102 9.13 -4.54 -3.05
CA LEU A 102 8.17 -3.64 -2.40
C LEU A 102 7.87 -2.39 -3.25
N GLU A 103 8.90 -1.80 -3.87
CA GLU A 103 8.73 -0.66 -4.76
C GLU A 103 7.93 -1.02 -6.02
N GLN A 104 8.14 -2.20 -6.58
CA GLN A 104 7.37 -2.69 -7.72
C GLN A 104 5.90 -2.88 -7.36
N VAL A 105 5.61 -3.52 -6.21
CA VAL A 105 4.23 -3.67 -5.72
C VAL A 105 3.59 -2.31 -5.46
N ASN A 106 4.35 -1.34 -4.95
CA ASN A 106 3.89 0.03 -4.74
C ASN A 106 3.45 0.72 -6.03
N GLN A 107 4.22 0.51 -7.10
CA GLN A 107 3.90 1.03 -8.42
C GLN A 107 2.69 0.33 -9.04
N GLU A 108 2.59 -0.99 -8.88
CA GLU A 108 1.45 -1.79 -9.39
C GLU A 108 0.13 -1.49 -8.67
N CYS A 109 0.19 -1.13 -7.38
CA CYS A 109 -0.95 -0.73 -6.57
C CYS A 109 -1.25 0.79 -6.61
N GLU A 110 -0.43 1.58 -7.31
CA GLU A 110 -0.62 3.04 -7.49
C GLU A 110 -0.70 3.83 -6.17
N LEU A 111 -0.15 3.31 -5.06
CA LEU A 111 -0.27 3.89 -3.71
C LEU A 111 0.62 5.13 -3.48
N GLY A 112 1.47 5.49 -4.44
CA GLY A 112 2.27 6.71 -4.39
C GLY A 112 3.41 6.68 -3.35
N PRO A 113 3.94 7.84 -2.93
CA PRO A 113 5.15 7.93 -2.11
C PRO A 113 4.97 7.44 -0.66
N SER A 114 3.75 7.51 -0.10
CA SER A 114 3.40 6.99 1.23
C SER A 114 3.07 5.49 1.24
N GLY A 115 2.79 4.88 0.08
CA GLY A 115 2.37 3.48 -0.04
C GLY A 115 3.38 2.44 0.46
N MET A 116 4.65 2.81 0.58
CA MET A 116 5.69 1.95 1.13
C MET A 116 5.41 1.52 2.58
N ILE A 117 4.79 2.39 3.39
CA ILE A 117 4.41 2.07 4.77
C ILE A 117 3.27 1.03 4.75
N SER A 118 2.25 1.28 3.93
CA SER A 118 1.10 0.39 3.73
C SER A 118 1.52 -1.01 3.29
N ILE A 119 2.43 -1.10 2.31
CA ILE A 119 2.89 -2.39 1.77
C ILE A 119 3.73 -3.15 2.78
N LYS A 120 4.64 -2.48 3.51
CA LYS A 120 5.42 -3.13 4.57
C LYS A 120 4.50 -3.69 5.65
N ARG A 121 3.49 -2.92 6.05
CA ARG A 121 2.50 -3.33 7.05
C ARG A 121 1.68 -4.52 6.53
N PHE A 122 1.22 -4.48 5.28
CA PHE A 122 0.50 -5.59 4.64
C PHE A 122 1.30 -6.90 4.67
N PHE A 123 2.55 -6.88 4.19
CA PHE A 123 3.38 -8.09 4.17
C PHE A 123 3.70 -8.60 5.58
N TYR A 124 3.91 -7.68 6.53
CA TYR A 124 4.12 -8.08 7.93
C TYR A 124 2.87 -8.74 8.52
N ASP A 125 1.69 -8.17 8.29
CA ASP A 125 0.43 -8.70 8.81
C ASP A 125 0.07 -10.05 8.15
N ALA A 126 0.23 -10.16 6.83
CA ALA A 126 0.06 -11.42 6.11
C ALA A 126 1.01 -12.51 6.65
N TYR A 127 2.27 -12.15 6.94
CA TYR A 127 3.23 -13.06 7.54
C TYR A 127 2.86 -13.43 8.98
N SER A 128 2.44 -12.46 9.81
CA SER A 128 2.03 -12.73 11.20
C SER A 128 0.86 -13.70 11.23
N ARG A 129 -0.17 -13.48 10.39
CA ARG A 129 -1.31 -14.39 10.25
C ARG A 129 -0.91 -15.79 9.78
N CYS A 130 0.06 -15.90 8.86
CA CYS A 130 0.62 -17.20 8.46
C CYS A 130 1.26 -17.95 9.64
N VAL A 131 1.90 -17.24 10.57
CA VAL A 131 2.64 -17.82 11.70
C VAL A 131 1.72 -18.12 12.88
N GLU A 132 0.78 -17.23 13.19
CA GLU A 132 -0.15 -17.36 14.31
C GLU A 132 -1.30 -18.32 13.99
N GLY A 133 -1.79 -18.29 12.75
CA GLY A 133 -2.85 -19.16 12.26
C GLY A 133 -2.30 -20.20 11.28
N SER A 134 -2.92 -20.25 10.11
CA SER A 134 -2.54 -21.13 9.00
C SER A 134 -1.86 -20.34 7.89
N ILE A 135 -1.02 -21.02 7.09
CA ILE A 135 -0.45 -20.45 5.86
C ILE A 135 -1.56 -19.91 4.93
N PHE A 136 -2.74 -20.53 4.95
CA PHE A 136 -3.89 -20.09 4.17
C PHE A 136 -4.46 -18.76 4.65
N ASP A 137 -4.37 -18.44 5.94
CA ASP A 137 -4.93 -17.21 6.51
C ASP A 137 -4.18 -15.97 6.01
N GLY A 138 -2.86 -16.06 5.88
CA GLY A 138 -2.08 -15.00 5.26
C GLY A 138 -2.13 -15.00 3.74
N LEU A 139 -2.18 -16.18 3.09
CA LEU A 139 -2.23 -16.28 1.63
C LEU A 139 -3.55 -15.77 1.04
N GLN A 140 -4.66 -15.92 1.76
CA GLN A 140 -5.97 -15.44 1.33
C GLN A 140 -6.16 -13.94 1.55
N MET A 141 -5.26 -13.27 2.28
CA MET A 141 -5.39 -11.85 2.59
C MET A 141 -5.03 -10.99 1.37
N ASP A 142 -6.03 -10.32 0.81
CA ASP A 142 -5.84 -9.27 -0.21
C ASP A 142 -5.72 -7.88 0.42
N MET A 143 -5.18 -6.93 -0.35
CA MET A 143 -4.92 -5.57 0.09
C MET A 143 -6.20 -4.82 0.52
N VAL A 144 -7.35 -5.11 -0.09
CA VAL A 144 -8.63 -4.49 0.26
C VAL A 144 -9.15 -5.08 1.58
N SER A 145 -9.10 -6.40 1.77
CA SER A 145 -9.44 -7.03 3.07
C SER A 145 -8.58 -6.49 4.19
N PHE A 146 -7.27 -6.42 3.97
CA PHE A 146 -6.32 -5.83 4.92
C PHE A 146 -6.69 -4.39 5.27
N ALA A 147 -6.99 -3.55 4.28
CA ALA A 147 -7.35 -2.17 4.51
C ALA A 147 -8.69 -2.00 5.25
N MET A 148 -9.65 -2.88 5.00
CA MET A 148 -10.92 -2.93 5.76
C MET A 148 -10.68 -3.33 7.22
N ASP A 149 -9.81 -4.30 7.49
CA ASP A 149 -9.43 -4.70 8.86
C ASP A 149 -8.74 -3.53 9.60
N LEU A 150 -7.84 -2.81 8.93
CA LEU A 150 -7.20 -1.61 9.49
C LEU A 150 -8.20 -0.48 9.78
N LEU A 151 -9.19 -0.28 8.90
CA LEU A 151 -10.22 0.73 9.09
C LEU A 151 -11.09 0.45 10.33
N ALA A 152 -11.30 -0.83 10.63
CA ALA A 152 -12.04 -1.30 11.80
C ALA A 152 -11.23 -1.26 13.11
N SER A 153 -9.93 -1.00 13.05
CA SER A 153 -9.07 -0.79 14.23
C SER A 153 -9.50 0.45 15.02
N ASN A 154 -9.06 0.54 16.28
CA ASN A 154 -9.20 1.74 17.11
C ASN A 154 -7.97 2.67 17.04
N SER A 155 -6.92 2.30 16.29
CA SER A 155 -5.73 3.14 16.13
C SER A 155 -5.92 4.13 14.97
N PRO A 156 -5.71 5.44 15.19
CA PRO A 156 -5.82 6.45 14.13
C PRO A 156 -4.80 6.24 13.01
N ASP A 157 -3.58 5.79 13.35
CA ASP A 157 -2.54 5.49 12.37
C ASP A 157 -2.94 4.31 11.48
N GLU A 158 -3.55 3.27 12.05
CA GLU A 158 -4.03 2.12 11.28
C GLU A 158 -5.22 2.52 10.39
N GLN A 159 -6.16 3.29 10.92
CA GLN A 159 -7.30 3.81 10.16
C GLN A 159 -6.85 4.69 9.00
N LEU A 160 -5.84 5.53 9.20
CA LEU A 160 -5.27 6.37 8.15
C LEU A 160 -4.67 5.51 7.02
N ILE A 161 -3.89 4.49 7.36
CA ILE A 161 -3.35 3.55 6.37
C ILE A 161 -4.50 2.85 5.62
N GLY A 162 -5.48 2.33 6.36
CA GLY A 162 -6.64 1.63 5.79
C GLY A 162 -7.42 2.51 4.81
N VAL A 163 -7.81 3.71 5.23
CA VAL A 163 -8.61 4.62 4.40
C VAL A 163 -7.83 5.10 3.17
N GLN A 164 -6.52 5.33 3.27
CA GLN A 164 -5.68 5.73 2.13
C GLN A 164 -5.57 4.63 1.06
N ILE A 165 -5.44 3.37 1.49
CA ILE A 165 -5.44 2.22 0.57
C ILE A 165 -6.81 2.12 -0.11
N LEU A 166 -7.90 2.13 0.65
CA LEU A 166 -9.26 2.03 0.11
C LEU A 166 -9.57 3.19 -0.84
N ARG A 167 -9.17 4.42 -0.50
CA ARG A 167 -9.31 5.62 -1.35
C ARG A 167 -8.61 5.44 -2.69
N THR A 168 -7.36 5.00 -2.68
CA THR A 168 -6.58 4.78 -3.90
C THR A 168 -7.22 3.71 -4.78
N PHE A 169 -7.62 2.59 -4.20
CA PHE A 169 -8.22 1.48 -4.93
C PHE A 169 -9.63 1.83 -5.44
N ALA A 170 -10.42 2.58 -4.69
CA ALA A 170 -11.74 3.07 -5.10
C ALA A 170 -11.68 4.03 -6.29
N LYS A 171 -10.59 4.79 -6.45
CA LYS A 171 -10.38 5.73 -7.57
C LYS A 171 -9.62 5.12 -8.75
N SER A 172 -8.96 3.97 -8.57
CA SER A 172 -8.19 3.33 -9.63
C SER A 172 -9.11 2.70 -10.69
N GLU A 173 -8.81 2.94 -11.96
CA GLU A 173 -9.60 2.38 -13.08
C GLU A 173 -9.62 0.85 -13.07
N ARG A 174 -8.54 0.22 -12.59
CA ARG A 174 -8.40 -1.24 -12.58
C ARG A 174 -9.10 -1.93 -11.42
N TYR A 175 -9.13 -1.29 -10.26
CA TYR A 175 -9.54 -1.93 -9.00
C TYR A 175 -10.84 -1.38 -8.42
N SER A 176 -11.36 -0.26 -8.93
CA SER A 176 -12.50 0.46 -8.35
C SER A 176 -13.77 -0.39 -8.25
N GLU A 177 -14.11 -1.17 -9.27
CA GLU A 177 -15.37 -1.93 -9.27
C GLU A 177 -15.40 -2.99 -8.18
N ASP A 178 -14.36 -3.85 -8.13
CA ASP A 178 -14.23 -4.91 -7.13
C ASP A 178 -14.11 -4.33 -5.72
N THR A 179 -13.34 -3.25 -5.57
CA THR A 179 -13.14 -2.58 -4.28
C THR A 179 -14.45 -1.99 -3.74
N LEU A 180 -15.16 -1.21 -4.56
CA LEU A 180 -16.43 -0.59 -4.17
C LEU A 180 -17.53 -1.62 -3.95
N GLN A 181 -17.53 -2.72 -4.70
CA GLN A 181 -18.45 -3.84 -4.45
C GLN A 181 -18.19 -4.46 -3.09
N LYS A 182 -16.92 -4.76 -2.77
CA LYS A 182 -16.52 -5.40 -1.52
C LYS A 182 -16.78 -4.53 -0.29
N ILE A 183 -16.45 -3.24 -0.38
CA ILE A 183 -16.79 -2.24 0.66
C ILE A 183 -18.31 -2.17 0.80
N GLY A 184 -19.05 -2.01 -0.31
CA GLY A 184 -20.50 -1.88 -0.31
C GLY A 184 -21.25 -3.11 0.21
N THR A 185 -20.66 -4.31 0.17
CA THR A 185 -21.21 -5.53 0.79
C THR A 185 -20.90 -5.66 2.28
N THR A 186 -19.93 -4.91 2.79
CA THR A 186 -19.46 -5.03 4.17
C THR A 186 -20.05 -3.90 5.02
N PHE A 187 -21.17 -4.18 5.68
CA PHE A 187 -21.91 -3.19 6.48
C PHE A 187 -21.01 -2.46 7.51
N LEU A 188 -20.16 -3.18 8.23
CA LEU A 188 -19.26 -2.61 9.25
C LEU A 188 -18.31 -1.54 8.68
N VAL A 189 -17.80 -1.76 7.47
CA VAL A 189 -16.88 -0.81 6.81
C VAL A 189 -17.65 0.43 6.37
N MET A 190 -18.86 0.24 5.83
CA MET A 190 -19.74 1.33 5.42
C MET A 190 -20.15 2.22 6.59
N ASP A 191 -20.58 1.59 7.70
CA ASP A 191 -20.93 2.28 8.95
C ASP A 191 -19.74 3.07 9.50
N ARG A 192 -18.55 2.45 9.52
CA ARG A 192 -17.31 3.10 9.95
C ARG A 192 -16.92 4.31 9.08
N LEU A 193 -17.06 4.20 7.76
CA LEU A 193 -16.81 5.32 6.83
C LEU A 193 -17.77 6.48 7.08
N VAL A 194 -19.04 6.19 7.39
CA VAL A 194 -20.04 7.21 7.74
C VAL A 194 -19.71 7.85 9.07
N GLU A 195 -19.31 7.06 10.08
CA GLU A 195 -18.87 7.57 11.37
C GLU A 195 -17.68 8.53 11.24
N MET A 196 -16.69 8.19 10.40
CA MET A 196 -15.51 9.01 10.11
C MET A 196 -15.86 10.39 9.53
N LEU A 197 -17.03 10.58 8.91
CA LEU A 197 -17.47 11.90 8.46
C LEU A 197 -17.76 12.87 9.61
N ASN A 198 -18.13 12.33 10.78
CA ASN A 198 -18.46 13.13 11.95
C ASN A 198 -17.23 13.57 12.73
N TRP A 199 -16.05 13.03 12.44
CA TRP A 199 -14.81 13.33 13.15
C TRP A 199 -14.45 14.80 12.98
N LYS A 200 -14.07 15.49 14.07
CA LYS A 200 -13.82 16.93 14.05
C LYS A 200 -12.38 17.30 14.38
N ASP A 201 -11.55 16.34 14.78
CA ASP A 201 -10.18 16.60 15.14
C ASP A 201 -9.34 16.94 13.89
N PRO A 202 -8.49 17.99 13.94
CA PRO A 202 -7.66 18.39 12.81
C PRO A 202 -6.69 17.29 12.34
N GLN A 203 -6.26 16.41 13.25
CA GLN A 203 -5.37 15.29 12.90
C GLN A 203 -6.07 14.21 12.07
N GLU A 204 -7.41 14.19 12.10
CA GLU A 204 -8.27 13.24 11.42
C GLU A 204 -8.87 13.82 10.13
N GLU A 205 -8.51 15.05 9.77
CA GLU A 205 -9.06 15.74 8.61
C GLU A 205 -8.80 14.97 7.31
N GLU A 206 -7.60 14.40 7.16
CA GLU A 206 -7.24 13.56 6.01
C GLU A 206 -8.06 12.26 5.96
N ILE A 207 -8.32 11.65 7.12
CA ILE A 207 -9.15 10.44 7.23
C ILE A 207 -10.58 10.77 6.81
N ARG A 208 -11.12 11.87 7.34
CA ARG A 208 -12.45 12.37 7.03
C ARG A 208 -12.62 12.71 5.54
N GLU A 209 -11.65 13.39 4.94
CA GLU A 209 -11.64 13.69 3.51
C GLU A 209 -11.64 12.40 2.68
N SER A 210 -10.74 11.47 3.02
CA SER A 210 -10.62 10.18 2.32
C SER A 210 -11.91 9.36 2.43
N ALA A 211 -12.56 9.34 3.61
CA ALA A 211 -13.83 8.67 3.82
C ALA A 211 -14.96 9.29 2.97
N ALA A 212 -15.05 10.63 2.93
CA ALA A 212 -16.04 11.33 2.11
C ALA A 212 -15.86 11.05 0.61
N GLU A 213 -14.63 10.96 0.13
CA GLU A 213 -14.36 10.57 -1.25
C GLU A 213 -14.74 9.13 -1.57
N ILE A 214 -14.41 8.17 -0.70
CA ILE A 214 -14.83 6.77 -0.87
C ILE A 214 -16.36 6.68 -0.90
N LEU A 215 -17.05 7.37 0.02
CA LEU A 215 -18.52 7.42 0.03
C LEU A 215 -19.12 8.09 -1.21
N SER A 216 -18.45 9.10 -1.77
CA SER A 216 -18.83 9.67 -3.06
C SER A 216 -18.72 8.64 -4.18
N GLU A 217 -17.65 7.85 -4.25
CA GLU A 217 -17.51 6.79 -5.26
C GLU A 217 -18.53 5.66 -5.06
N LEU A 218 -18.80 5.26 -3.81
CA LEU A 218 -19.84 4.29 -3.47
C LEU A 218 -21.24 4.78 -3.87
N ALA A 219 -21.58 6.04 -3.58
CA ALA A 219 -22.85 6.63 -3.96
C ALA A 219 -23.04 6.73 -5.48
N GLY A 220 -21.96 6.71 -6.26
CA GLY A 220 -22.01 6.71 -7.72
C GLY A 220 -22.39 5.35 -8.32
N LYS A 221 -22.29 4.25 -7.55
CA LYS A 221 -22.65 2.90 -8.00
C LYS A 221 -24.09 2.58 -7.60
N LYS A 222 -24.94 2.24 -8.59
CA LYS A 222 -26.39 2.00 -8.41
C LYS A 222 -26.76 1.03 -7.29
N GLN A 223 -25.97 -0.03 -7.09
CA GLN A 223 -26.23 -1.03 -6.05
C GLN A 223 -25.84 -0.55 -4.65
N ASN A 224 -24.90 0.39 -4.55
CA ASN A 224 -24.35 0.87 -3.30
C ASN A 224 -25.02 2.16 -2.81
N SER A 225 -25.60 2.98 -3.70
CA SER A 225 -26.29 4.22 -3.33
C SER A 225 -27.42 3.99 -2.32
N LEU A 226 -28.28 3.00 -2.56
CA LEU A 226 -29.33 2.59 -1.61
C LEU A 226 -28.75 2.11 -0.27
N ARG A 227 -27.59 1.46 -0.29
CA ARG A 227 -26.93 0.97 0.93
C ARG A 227 -26.32 2.12 1.72
N VAL A 228 -25.67 3.07 1.06
CA VAL A 228 -25.15 4.30 1.69
C VAL A 228 -26.30 5.06 2.35
N ALA A 229 -27.40 5.28 1.63
CA ALA A 229 -28.56 5.99 2.16
C ALA A 229 -29.28 5.23 3.29
N GLY A 230 -29.21 3.89 3.28
CA GLY A 230 -29.81 3.02 4.29
C GLY A 230 -29.01 2.91 5.60
N ILE A 231 -27.78 3.44 5.66
CA ILE A 231 -27.00 3.45 6.91
C ILE A 231 -27.62 4.47 7.87
N PRO A 232 -27.93 4.07 9.11
CA PRO A 232 -28.45 4.99 10.13
C PRO A 232 -27.52 6.20 10.31
N GLY A 233 -28.06 7.41 10.28
CA GLY A 233 -27.27 8.63 10.46
C GLY A 233 -26.47 9.08 9.24
N ALA A 234 -26.42 8.33 8.14
CA ALA A 234 -25.61 8.71 6.97
C ALA A 234 -25.97 10.08 6.40
N MET A 235 -27.26 10.41 6.29
CA MET A 235 -27.70 11.71 5.78
C MET A 235 -27.30 12.86 6.71
N GLU A 236 -27.35 12.65 8.03
CA GLU A 236 -26.90 13.63 9.02
C GLU A 236 -25.39 13.83 8.94
N SER A 237 -24.62 12.75 8.85
CA SER A 237 -23.18 12.76 8.70
C SER A 237 -22.72 13.43 7.41
N ILE A 238 -23.37 13.15 6.28
CA ILE A 238 -23.12 13.81 5.00
C ILE A 238 -23.50 15.30 5.09
N SER A 239 -24.62 15.63 5.73
CA SER A 239 -25.02 17.03 5.96
C SER A 239 -24.03 17.76 6.87
N SER A 240 -23.35 17.07 7.79
CA SER A 240 -22.35 17.67 8.67
C SER A 240 -21.08 18.12 7.95
N LEU A 241 -20.85 17.63 6.72
CA LEU A 241 -19.79 18.12 5.83
C LEU A 241 -20.15 19.49 5.23
N LEU A 242 -21.45 19.75 5.05
CA LEU A 242 -21.96 20.99 4.49
C LEU A 242 -21.95 22.08 5.57
N HIS A 243 -21.06 23.04 5.40
CA HIS A 243 -21.06 24.22 6.24
C HIS A 243 -21.81 25.36 5.55
N ASN A 244 -22.79 25.93 6.25
CA ASN A 244 -23.48 27.12 5.80
C ASN A 244 -22.66 28.34 6.23
N ASN A 245 -22.22 29.17 5.27
CA ASN A 245 -21.44 30.39 5.52
C ASN A 245 -22.31 31.50 6.14
N ARG A 246 -22.94 31.22 7.28
CA ARG A 246 -23.91 32.11 7.93
C ARG A 246 -23.58 32.32 9.40
N SER A 247 -22.38 32.81 9.69
CA SER A 247 -22.09 33.54 10.92
C SER A 247 -20.75 34.27 10.88
N SER A 248 -20.69 35.38 10.14
CA SER A 248 -19.98 36.60 10.57
C SER A 248 -20.35 37.79 9.65
N SER A 249 -21.63 38.17 9.66
CA SER A 249 -22.02 39.53 9.28
C SER A 249 -23.17 39.95 10.18
N GLY A 250 -22.85 40.28 11.44
CA GLY A 250 -23.90 40.59 12.41
C GLY A 250 -23.46 40.78 13.86
N ALA A 251 -22.39 41.53 14.10
CA ALA A 251 -22.29 42.44 15.24
C ALA A 251 -21.14 43.41 14.99
N ALA A 252 -21.43 44.69 15.04
CA ALA A 252 -20.45 45.76 15.03
C ALA A 252 -19.55 45.69 16.27
N ASP A 253 -18.35 46.25 16.13
CA ASP A 253 -17.31 46.47 17.15
C ASP A 253 -16.67 45.22 17.78
N GLU A 254 -15.52 44.82 17.24
CA GLU A 254 -14.24 44.95 17.95
C GLU A 254 -13.08 44.73 16.97
N ILE A 255 -12.15 45.69 16.95
CA ILE A 255 -10.89 45.61 16.23
C ILE A 255 -10.07 44.47 16.88
N CYS A 256 -9.81 43.39 16.14
CA CYS A 256 -8.77 42.44 16.48
C CYS A 256 -7.84 42.24 15.29
N GLU A 257 -6.55 42.26 15.60
CA GLU A 257 -5.40 42.36 14.70
C GLU A 257 -5.37 41.31 13.59
N ASN A 258 -4.94 41.78 12.42
CA ASN A 258 -4.47 40.97 11.30
C ASN A 258 -3.36 40.00 11.76
N ASN A 259 -3.70 38.75 12.00
CA ASN A 259 -2.77 37.64 11.82
C ASN A 259 -3.21 36.84 10.60
N ILE A 260 -2.52 37.11 9.51
CA ILE A 260 -2.65 36.41 8.22
C ILE A 260 -2.17 34.97 8.43
N VAL A 261 -3.13 34.07 8.66
CA VAL A 261 -3.02 32.62 8.40
C VAL A 261 -4.36 32.19 7.79
N CYS A 262 -4.65 32.65 6.57
CA CYS A 262 -5.99 32.53 5.97
C CYS A 262 -5.99 31.80 4.61
N ASP A 263 -5.22 30.72 4.46
CA ASP A 263 -5.30 29.89 3.23
C ASP A 263 -5.71 28.43 3.51
N HIS A 264 -5.39 27.85 4.67
CA HIS A 264 -5.63 26.42 4.92
C HIS A 264 -7.09 26.11 5.29
N GLU A 265 -7.70 26.87 6.21
CA GLU A 265 -9.06 26.62 6.69
C GLU A 265 -10.12 26.84 5.60
N ASN A 266 -9.87 27.78 4.68
CA ASN A 266 -10.78 28.05 3.56
C ASN A 266 -10.73 26.89 2.55
N TYR A 267 -9.55 26.33 2.26
CA TYR A 267 -9.42 25.22 1.31
C TYR A 267 -10.09 23.92 1.78
N GLY A 268 -9.91 23.55 3.06
CA GLY A 268 -10.58 22.38 3.65
C GLY A 268 -12.11 22.53 3.61
N PHE A 269 -12.61 23.72 3.95
CA PHE A 269 -14.04 24.03 3.94
C PHE A 269 -14.71 23.79 2.56
N TRP A 270 -14.11 24.31 1.48
CA TRP A 270 -14.66 24.12 0.13
C TRP A 270 -14.63 22.66 -0.30
N THR A 271 -13.58 21.93 0.09
CA THR A 271 -13.41 20.50 -0.21
C THR A 271 -14.51 19.67 0.44
N PHE A 272 -14.77 19.85 1.74
CA PHE A 272 -15.85 19.14 2.42
C PHE A 272 -17.24 19.50 1.90
N ASN A 273 -17.50 20.79 1.62
CA ASN A 273 -18.78 21.21 1.06
C ASN A 273 -19.00 20.61 -0.34
N HIS A 274 -17.96 20.61 -1.19
CA HIS A 274 -18.02 19.98 -2.51
C HIS A 274 -18.31 18.48 -2.42
N LEU A 275 -17.60 17.75 -1.55
CA LEU A 275 -17.79 16.32 -1.36
C LEU A 275 -19.20 16.01 -0.82
N GLY A 276 -19.67 16.74 0.19
CA GLY A 276 -21.04 16.59 0.71
C GLY A 276 -22.11 16.78 -0.37
N LEU A 277 -22.00 17.85 -1.17
CA LEU A 277 -22.93 18.10 -2.27
C LEU A 277 -22.84 17.03 -3.37
N LEU A 278 -21.63 16.54 -3.66
CA LEU A 278 -21.40 15.50 -4.66
C LEU A 278 -22.03 14.17 -4.25
N ILE A 279 -21.88 13.77 -2.98
CA ILE A 279 -22.50 12.57 -2.42
C ILE A 279 -24.02 12.69 -2.53
N LEU A 280 -24.62 13.79 -2.05
CA LEU A 280 -26.07 14.02 -2.11
C LEU A 280 -26.60 14.00 -3.54
N LYS A 281 -25.89 14.63 -4.47
CA LYS A 281 -26.24 14.61 -5.90
C LYS A 281 -26.21 13.20 -6.48
N LYS A 282 -25.22 12.39 -6.12
CA LYS A 282 -25.10 10.99 -6.58
C LYS A 282 -26.22 10.13 -5.99
N LEU A 283 -26.54 10.29 -4.70
CA LEU A 283 -27.64 9.57 -4.04
C LEU A 283 -29.02 9.93 -4.61
N ALA A 284 -29.26 11.21 -4.93
CA ALA A 284 -30.53 11.66 -5.50
C ALA A 284 -30.83 11.05 -6.88
N ARG A 285 -29.80 10.87 -7.72
CA ARG A 285 -29.95 10.33 -9.08
C ARG A 285 -30.52 8.92 -9.13
N ASP A 286 -30.26 8.09 -8.13
CA ASP A 286 -30.78 6.71 -8.11
C ASP A 286 -32.20 6.63 -7.56
N HIS A 287 -32.64 7.60 -6.73
CA HIS A 287 -34.04 7.66 -6.30
C HIS A 287 -34.98 7.86 -7.51
N ASP A 288 -34.64 8.78 -8.41
CA ASP A 288 -35.43 9.03 -9.63
C ASP A 288 -35.47 7.80 -10.57
N ASN A 289 -34.41 6.98 -10.56
CA ASN A 289 -34.31 5.77 -11.40
C ASN A 289 -34.96 4.53 -10.76
N CYS A 290 -35.19 4.54 -9.45
CA CYS A 290 -35.89 3.48 -8.73
C CYS A 290 -37.41 3.65 -8.82
N ASP A 291 -37.94 4.88 -8.79
CA ASP A 291 -39.36 5.14 -9.00
C ASP A 291 -39.80 4.67 -10.40
N PHE A 292 -39.00 4.97 -11.43
CA PHE A 292 -39.29 4.57 -12.81
C PHE A 292 -39.36 3.04 -12.99
N ASN A 293 -38.48 2.29 -12.32
CA ASN A 293 -38.45 0.82 -12.40
C ASN A 293 -39.55 0.16 -11.56
N SER A 294 -39.97 0.79 -10.45
CA SER A 294 -41.06 0.28 -9.62
C SER A 294 -42.43 0.44 -10.29
N GLU A 295 -42.67 1.55 -11.01
CA GLU A 295 -43.89 1.75 -11.81
C GLU A 295 -43.95 0.83 -13.03
N THR A 296 -42.82 0.57 -13.71
CA THR A 296 -42.80 -0.37 -14.85
C THR A 296 -42.98 -1.83 -14.43
N ILE A 297 -42.49 -2.26 -13.26
CA ILE A 297 -42.77 -3.60 -12.73
C ILE A 297 -44.23 -3.72 -12.29
N SER A 298 -44.82 -2.66 -11.73
CA SER A 298 -46.25 -2.62 -11.37
C SER A 298 -47.16 -2.66 -12.60
N ALA A 299 -46.81 -1.94 -13.66
CA ALA A 299 -47.53 -1.96 -14.94
C ALA A 299 -47.40 -3.31 -15.68
N SER A 300 -46.24 -3.98 -15.61
CA SER A 300 -46.05 -5.31 -16.21
C SER A 300 -46.75 -6.43 -15.43
N GLY A 301 -47.02 -6.25 -14.13
CA GLY A 301 -47.77 -7.19 -13.31
C GLY A 301 -49.29 -7.15 -13.57
N GLU A 302 -49.84 -5.99 -13.91
CA GLU A 302 -51.27 -5.85 -14.23
C GLU A 302 -51.65 -6.43 -15.60
N ASP A 303 -50.74 -6.43 -16.58
CA ASP A 303 -50.99 -7.04 -17.89
C ASP A 303 -50.87 -8.59 -17.88
N ALA A 304 -50.02 -9.16 -17.02
CA ALA A 304 -49.94 -10.60 -16.82
C ALA A 304 -51.20 -11.17 -16.13
N GLY A 305 -51.83 -10.41 -15.22
CA GLY A 305 -53.07 -10.80 -14.53
C GLY A 305 -54.34 -10.78 -15.38
N LYS A 306 -54.30 -10.19 -16.59
CA LYS A 306 -55.41 -10.19 -17.56
C LYS A 306 -55.30 -11.30 -18.61
N HIS A 307 -54.10 -11.79 -18.92
CA HIS A 307 -53.92 -12.84 -19.92
C HIS A 307 -54.21 -14.26 -19.38
N ASP A 308 -54.01 -14.50 -18.08
CA ASP A 308 -54.24 -15.82 -17.47
C ASP A 308 -55.71 -16.12 -17.11
N ARG A 309 -56.62 -15.15 -17.23
CA ARG A 309 -58.04 -15.34 -16.89
C ARG A 309 -58.89 -15.90 -18.04
N HIS A 310 -58.32 -16.06 -19.23
CA HIS A 310 -59.04 -16.54 -20.42
C HIS A 310 -58.71 -17.98 -20.85
N HIS A 311 -57.80 -18.68 -20.16
CA HIS A 311 -57.32 -20.00 -20.63
C HIS A 311 -57.83 -21.24 -19.89
N TRP A 312 -58.77 -21.12 -18.94
CA TRP A 312 -59.30 -22.26 -18.15
C TRP A 312 -60.77 -22.62 -18.41
N GLN A 313 -61.25 -22.48 -19.65
CA GLN A 313 -62.52 -23.09 -20.05
C GLN A 313 -62.33 -23.79 -21.40
N THR A 314 -61.87 -25.05 -21.35
CA THR A 314 -62.27 -26.16 -22.25
C THR A 314 -61.34 -27.35 -22.01
N ALA A 315 -61.75 -28.27 -21.15
CA ALA A 315 -61.19 -29.64 -21.11
C ALA A 315 -62.37 -30.62 -21.26
N PRO A 316 -62.33 -31.58 -22.20
CA PRO A 316 -63.42 -32.52 -22.41
C PRO A 316 -63.41 -33.62 -21.35
N LYS A 317 -64.61 -34.02 -20.92
CA LYS A 317 -64.86 -35.25 -20.18
C LYS A 317 -64.50 -36.44 -21.08
N GLY A 318 -63.65 -37.34 -20.59
CA GLY A 318 -63.37 -38.63 -21.19
C GLY A 318 -63.58 -39.72 -20.13
N ASP A 319 -64.49 -40.63 -20.44
CA ASP A 319 -64.82 -41.82 -19.67
C ASP A 319 -63.66 -42.83 -19.65
N PHE A 320 -63.34 -43.37 -18.47
CA PHE A 320 -63.11 -44.79 -18.11
C PHE A 320 -62.52 -44.88 -16.70
#